data_AF-A0AAV4JCG1-F1
#
_entry.id   AF-A0AAV4JCG1-F1
#
_cell.length_a   1.000
_cell.length_b   1.000
_cell.length_c   1.000
_cell.angle_alpha   90.00
_cell.angle_beta   90.00
_cell.angle_gamma   90.00
#
_symmetry.space_group_name_H-M   'P 1'
#
loop_
_entity.id
_entity.type
_entity.pdbx_description
1 polymer ?
#
loop_
_entity_poly.entity_id
_entity_poly.type
_entity_poly.pdbx_seq_one_letter_code
_entity_poly.pdbx_strand_id
1 'polypeptide(L)'
;MYYYFNSLVAEVVVVIVVVVVVVEVVVVVVVEVVVVEVVVVNVVVVVVVVVVVVVVVVVVVVVVVVVVVVEAVVVVIVVLTGVYLVSFNVIAVAGFSEVSIIIDTSLLLSLVFKLVSTVAQLKFVMTYFPPARSVAEDLKLGKPVKAELFDEVTIYFSDIVGFTKICSESTPIEVVNLLNSLYTLFDDIITRYDVYKVETIGDAYMLASGLPKRNGVRHTKEIANAALDILASIGTFTIPHLPDRRLRIR
;
A
#
# COMPACT_ATOMS: atom_id res chain seq x y z
N MET A 1 -141.94 -34.22 12.78
CA MET A 1 -140.98 -33.14 13.09
C MET A 1 -139.73 -33.66 13.80
N TYR A 2 -139.84 -34.55 14.79
CA TYR A 2 -138.71 -35.15 15.53
C TYR A 2 -137.72 -35.98 14.68
N TYR A 3 -138.21 -36.77 13.72
CA TYR A 3 -137.36 -37.64 12.89
C TYR A 3 -136.41 -36.87 11.95
N TYR A 4 -136.89 -35.75 11.38
CA TYR A 4 -136.07 -34.87 10.52
C TYR A 4 -134.99 -34.13 11.31
N PHE A 5 -135.28 -33.74 12.57
CA PHE A 5 -134.32 -33.07 13.45
C PHE A 5 -133.17 -34.01 13.83
N ASN A 6 -133.44 -35.28 14.15
CA ASN A 6 -132.40 -36.26 14.49
C ASN A 6 -131.50 -36.65 13.30
N SER A 7 -132.06 -36.72 12.08
CA SER A 7 -131.29 -37.00 10.86
C SER A 7 -130.34 -35.85 10.51
N LEU A 8 -130.81 -34.61 10.64
CA LEU A 8 -129.99 -33.42 10.42
C LEU A 8 -128.86 -33.31 11.46
N VAL A 9 -129.15 -33.63 12.73
CA VAL A 9 -128.14 -33.68 13.80
C VAL A 9 -127.09 -34.76 13.51
N ALA A 10 -127.49 -35.94 13.03
CA ALA A 10 -126.55 -37.01 12.68
C ALA A 10 -125.60 -36.63 11.53
N GLU A 11 -126.11 -36.01 10.46
CA GLU A 11 -125.26 -35.52 9.36
C GLU A 11 -124.28 -34.44 9.82
N VAL A 12 -124.75 -33.50 10.65
CA VAL A 12 -123.88 -32.45 11.24
C VAL A 12 -122.79 -33.07 12.11
N VAL A 13 -123.12 -34.08 12.92
CA VAL A 13 -122.13 -34.80 13.75
C VAL A 13 -121.10 -35.53 12.89
N VAL A 14 -121.52 -36.20 11.81
CA VAL A 14 -120.59 -36.88 10.89
C VAL A 14 -119.65 -35.86 10.23
N VAL A 15 -120.17 -34.73 9.76
CA VAL A 15 -119.34 -33.66 9.18
C VAL A 15 -118.34 -33.13 10.21
N ILE A 16 -118.76 -32.87 11.46
CA ILE A 16 -117.87 -32.42 12.52
C ILE A 16 -116.77 -33.44 12.79
N VAL A 17 -117.11 -34.73 12.91
CA VAL A 17 -116.13 -35.80 13.16
C VAL A 17 -115.12 -35.90 12.02
N VAL A 18 -115.58 -35.88 10.76
CA VAL A 18 -114.70 -35.91 9.59
C VAL A 18 -113.78 -34.69 9.58
N VAL A 19 -114.30 -33.50 9.86
CA VAL A 19 -113.49 -32.27 9.93
C VAL A 19 -112.44 -32.38 11.04
N VAL A 20 -112.80 -32.86 12.24
CA VAL A 20 -111.86 -33.04 13.35
C VAL A 20 -110.75 -34.02 12.99
N VAL A 21 -111.10 -35.18 12.43
CA VAL A 21 -110.12 -36.21 12.01
C VAL A 21 -109.19 -35.67 10.92
N VAL A 22 -109.74 -34.97 9.92
CA VAL A 22 -108.93 -34.34 8.86
C VAL A 22 -107.98 -33.30 9.45
N VAL A 23 -108.45 -32.45 10.35
CA VAL A 23 -107.61 -31.44 11.02
C VAL A 23 -106.50 -32.11 11.84
N GLU A 24 -106.82 -33.16 12.60
CA GLU A 24 -105.84 -33.89 13.41
C GLU A 24 -104.75 -34.53 12.53
N VAL A 25 -105.14 -35.21 11.45
CA VAL A 25 -104.20 -35.81 10.49
C VAL A 25 -103.34 -34.73 9.82
N VAL A 26 -103.92 -33.62 9.39
CA VAL A 26 -103.17 -32.50 8.79
C VAL A 26 -102.16 -31.93 9.79
N VAL A 27 -102.56 -31.73 11.05
CA VAL A 27 -101.65 -31.22 12.09
C VAL A 27 -100.48 -32.18 12.32
N VAL A 28 -100.73 -33.49 12.44
CA VAL A 28 -99.67 -34.49 12.64
C VAL A 28 -98.69 -34.47 11.47
N VAL A 29 -99.19 -34.51 10.23
CA VAL A 29 -98.33 -34.50 9.03
C VAL A 29 -97.50 -33.21 8.96
N VAL A 30 -98.10 -32.05 9.25
CA VAL A 30 -97.37 -30.77 9.25
C VAL A 30 -96.28 -30.77 10.32
N VAL A 31 -96.57 -31.26 11.53
CA VAL A 31 -95.58 -31.33 12.62
C VAL A 31 -94.43 -32.27 12.25
N GLU A 32 -94.71 -33.46 11.72
CA GLU A 32 -93.65 -34.40 11.31
C GLU A 32 -92.75 -33.81 10.22
N VAL A 33 -93.33 -33.17 9.19
CA VAL A 33 -92.56 -32.51 8.12
C VAL A 33 -91.67 -31.41 8.68
N VAL A 34 -92.21 -30.54 9.56
CA VAL A 34 -91.44 -29.46 10.18
C VAL A 34 -90.30 -30.00 11.05
N VAL A 35 -90.54 -31.06 11.83
CA VAL A 35 -89.48 -31.68 12.65
C VAL A 35 -88.37 -32.24 11.78
N VAL A 36 -88.71 -32.94 10.69
CA VAL A 36 -87.71 -33.47 9.75
C VAL A 36 -86.89 -32.34 9.12
N GLU A 37 -87.54 -31.26 8.64
CA GLU A 37 -86.83 -30.11 8.08
C GLU A 37 -85.87 -29.48 9.09
N VAL A 38 -86.31 -29.24 10.33
CA VAL A 38 -85.47 -28.67 11.39
C VAL A 38 -84.27 -29.57 11.71
N VAL A 39 -84.47 -30.89 11.78
CA VAL A 39 -83.38 -31.85 12.02
C VAL A 39 -82.38 -31.84 10.86
N VAL A 40 -82.86 -31.88 9.62
CA VAL A 40 -81.99 -31.84 8.43
C VAL A 40 -81.18 -30.55 8.41
N VAL A 41 -81.81 -29.39 8.63
CA VAL A 41 -81.11 -28.10 8.68
C VAL A 41 -80.05 -28.10 9.79
N ASN A 42 -80.39 -28.57 11.00
CA ASN A 42 -79.42 -28.65 12.11
C ASN A 42 -78.23 -29.56 11.78
N VAL A 43 -78.47 -30.74 11.19
CA VAL A 43 -77.41 -31.66 10.79
C VAL A 43 -76.51 -31.01 9.73
N VAL A 44 -77.10 -30.36 8.72
CA VAL A 44 -76.34 -29.64 7.69
C VAL A 44 -75.50 -28.53 8.31
N VAL A 45 -76.07 -27.74 9.22
CA VAL A 45 -75.33 -26.68 9.93
C VAL A 45 -74.16 -27.26 10.72
N VAL A 46 -74.36 -28.34 11.48
CA VAL A 46 -73.30 -29.00 12.25
C VAL A 46 -72.19 -29.51 11.32
N VAL A 47 -72.54 -30.17 10.21
CA VAL A 47 -71.56 -30.66 9.23
C VAL A 47 -70.77 -29.51 8.63
N VAL A 48 -71.43 -28.41 8.23
CA VAL A 48 -70.75 -27.22 7.69
C VAL A 48 -69.82 -26.61 8.72
N VAL A 49 -70.25 -26.47 9.97
CA VAL A 49 -69.40 -25.94 11.06
C VAL A 49 -68.18 -26.83 11.27
N VAL A 50 -68.35 -28.15 11.33
CA VAL A 50 -67.22 -29.09 11.50
C VAL A 50 -66.24 -28.98 10.33
N VAL A 51 -66.73 -28.94 9.09
CA VAL A 51 -65.89 -28.77 7.90
C VAL A 51 -65.11 -27.46 7.96
N VAL A 52 -65.78 -26.35 8.30
CA VAL A 52 -65.14 -25.03 8.43
C VAL A 52 -64.05 -25.08 9.52
N VAL A 53 -64.33 -25.66 10.68
CA VAL A 53 -63.34 -25.80 11.77
C VAL A 53 -62.14 -26.62 11.31
N VAL A 54 -62.35 -27.74 10.64
CA VAL A 54 -61.26 -28.59 10.12
C VAL A 54 -60.41 -27.81 9.11
N VAL A 55 -61.04 -27.10 8.17
CA VAL A 55 -60.32 -26.28 7.18
C VAL A 55 -59.49 -25.20 7.86
N VAL A 56 -60.07 -24.49 8.85
CA VAL A 56 -59.35 -23.45 9.61
C VAL A 56 -58.15 -24.05 10.34
N VAL A 57 -58.31 -25.19 11.01
CA VAL A 57 -57.21 -25.87 11.71
C VAL A 57 -56.10 -26.26 10.74
N VAL A 58 -56.43 -26.84 9.59
CA VAL A 58 -55.45 -27.22 8.57
C VAL A 58 -54.69 -25.99 8.06
N VAL A 59 -55.40 -24.89 7.76
CA VAL A 59 -54.78 -23.65 7.30
C VAL A 59 -53.83 -23.09 8.36
N VAL A 60 -54.26 -23.05 9.63
CA VAL A 60 -53.41 -22.57 10.73
C VAL A 60 -52.15 -23.43 10.87
N VAL A 61 -52.28 -24.76 10.83
CA VAL A 61 -51.12 -25.66 10.91
C VAL A 61 -50.15 -25.43 9.76
N VAL A 62 -50.65 -25.31 8.52
CA VAL A 62 -49.81 -25.02 7.34
C VAL A 62 -49.08 -23.69 7.50
N VAL A 63 -49.78 -22.64 7.93
CA VAL A 63 -49.17 -21.32 8.14
C VAL A 63 -48.08 -21.39 9.21
N VAL A 64 -48.33 -22.05 10.34
CA VAL A 64 -47.33 -22.21 11.41
C VAL A 64 -46.10 -22.96 10.90
N VAL A 65 -46.28 -24.06 10.16
CA VAL A 65 -45.16 -24.83 9.59
C VAL A 65 -44.35 -23.96 8.63
N VAL A 66 -45.00 -23.20 7.74
CA VAL A 66 -44.31 -22.30 6.80
C VAL A 66 -43.52 -21.24 7.55
N VAL A 67 -44.11 -20.60 8.57
CA VAL A 67 -43.42 -19.58 9.38
C VAL A 67 -42.18 -20.15 10.04
N VAL A 68 -42.30 -21.31 10.70
CA VAL A 68 -41.17 -21.97 11.38
C VAL A 68 -40.05 -22.31 10.39
N VAL A 69 -40.39 -22.80 9.20
CA VAL A 69 -39.40 -23.12 8.17
C VAL A 69 -38.70 -21.85 7.67
N VAL A 70 -39.45 -20.78 7.41
CA VAL A 70 -38.89 -19.50 6.95
C VAL A 70 -37.95 -18.91 8.01
N GLU A 71 -38.35 -18.88 9.27
CA GLU A 71 -37.50 -18.38 10.36
C GLU A 71 -36.20 -19.20 10.47
N ALA A 72 -36.28 -20.53 10.39
CA ALA A 72 -35.10 -21.39 10.41
C ALA A 72 -34.14 -21.09 9.24
N VAL A 73 -34.68 -20.90 8.02
CA VAL A 73 -33.88 -20.56 6.84
C VAL A 73 -33.20 -19.20 7.00
N VAL A 74 -33.91 -18.20 7.52
CA VAL A 74 -33.36 -16.87 7.78
C VAL A 74 -32.20 -16.95 8.77
N VAL A 75 -32.35 -17.69 9.86
CA VAL A 75 -31.28 -17.89 10.86
C VAL A 75 -30.02 -18.51 10.21
N VAL A 76 -30.18 -19.54 9.39
CA VAL A 76 -29.05 -20.18 8.70
C VAL A 76 -28.32 -19.21 7.78
N ILE A 77 -29.06 -18.41 6.99
CA ILE A 77 -28.47 -17.42 6.09
C ILE A 77 -27.66 -16.37 6.87
N VAL A 78 -28.23 -15.84 7.97
CA VAL A 78 -27.56 -14.84 8.82
C VAL A 78 -26.28 -15.39 9.42
N VAL A 79 -26.29 -16.64 9.90
CA VAL A 79 -25.09 -17.28 10.46
C VAL A 79 -24.01 -17.45 9.39
N LEU A 80 -24.38 -17.95 8.20
CA LEU A 80 -23.42 -18.15 7.11
C LEU A 80 -22.80 -16.85 6.61
N THR A 81 -23.62 -15.80 6.46
CA THR A 81 -23.11 -14.46 6.08
C THR A 81 -22.21 -13.87 7.17
N GLY A 82 -22.55 -14.05 8.44
CA GLY A 82 -21.70 -13.65 9.55
C GLY A 82 -20.34 -14.35 9.53
N VAL A 83 -20.31 -15.67 9.37
CA VAL A 83 -19.07 -16.44 9.26
C VAL A 83 -18.23 -15.98 8.07
N TYR A 84 -18.84 -15.82 6.89
CA TYR A 84 -18.15 -15.35 5.70
C TYR A 84 -17.50 -13.97 5.91
N LEU A 85 -18.22 -13.05 6.53
CA LEU A 85 -17.74 -11.68 6.78
C LEU A 85 -16.58 -11.67 7.79
N VAL A 86 -16.64 -12.48 8.84
CA VAL A 86 -15.52 -12.63 9.80
C VAL A 86 -14.31 -13.22 9.09
N SER A 87 -14.46 -14.30 8.33
CA SER A 87 -13.37 -14.91 7.57
C SER A 87 -12.72 -13.93 6.59
N PHE A 88 -13.53 -13.16 5.85
CA PHE A 88 -13.04 -12.13 4.94
C PHE A 88 -12.20 -11.07 5.66
N ASN A 89 -12.68 -10.56 6.81
CA ASN A 89 -11.96 -9.55 7.57
C ASN A 89 -10.65 -10.08 8.17
N VAL A 90 -10.63 -11.32 8.68
CA VAL A 90 -9.40 -11.93 9.22
C VAL A 90 -8.34 -12.06 8.13
N ILE A 91 -8.71 -12.55 6.94
CA ILE A 91 -7.79 -12.68 5.81
C ILE A 91 -7.30 -11.31 5.35
N ALA A 92 -8.18 -10.31 5.29
CA ALA A 92 -7.80 -8.95 4.93
C ALA A 92 -6.77 -8.36 5.93
N VAL A 93 -7.03 -8.44 7.23
CA VAL A 93 -6.12 -7.94 8.28
C VAL A 93 -4.78 -8.68 8.24
N ALA A 94 -4.79 -10.00 8.11
CA ALA A 94 -3.57 -10.79 7.99
C ALA A 94 -2.74 -10.36 6.76
N GLY A 95 -3.39 -10.23 5.59
CA GLY A 95 -2.74 -9.77 4.37
C GLY A 95 -2.15 -8.36 4.48
N PHE A 96 -2.86 -7.42 5.10
CA PHE A 96 -2.34 -6.06 5.31
C PHE A 96 -1.12 -6.04 6.26
N SER A 97 -1.12 -6.89 7.31
CA SER A 97 0.00 -6.96 8.25
C SER A 97 1.28 -7.48 7.60
N GLU A 98 1.20 -8.52 6.76
CA GLU A 98 2.35 -9.06 6.05
C GLU A 98 2.94 -8.05 5.05
N VAL A 99 2.08 -7.37 4.29
CA VAL A 99 2.52 -6.36 3.31
C VAL A 99 3.18 -5.17 4.00
N SER A 100 2.64 -4.68 5.13
CA SER A 100 3.25 -3.57 5.88
C SER A 100 4.66 -3.92 6.38
N ILE A 101 4.84 -5.12 6.95
CA ILE A 101 6.15 -5.58 7.44
C ILE A 101 7.17 -5.66 6.30
N ILE A 102 6.77 -6.15 5.12
CA ILE A 102 7.65 -6.25 3.94
C ILE A 102 8.05 -4.85 3.45
N ILE A 103 7.12 -3.89 3.42
CA ILE A 103 7.41 -2.51 3.03
C ILE A 103 8.39 -1.87 4.03
N ASP A 104 8.13 -2.00 5.33
CA ASP A 104 8.99 -1.41 6.37
C ASP A 104 10.40 -2.01 6.33
N THR A 105 10.52 -3.33 6.22
CA THR A 105 11.84 -4.00 6.15
C THR A 105 12.60 -3.69 4.87
N SER A 106 11.93 -3.62 3.71
CA SER A 106 12.57 -3.24 2.45
C SER A 106 13.00 -1.77 2.43
N LEU A 107 12.20 -0.86 3.00
CA LEU A 107 12.56 0.55 3.14
C LEU A 107 13.76 0.73 4.07
N LEU A 108 13.75 0.02 5.21
CA LEU A 108 14.84 0.07 6.20
C LEU A 108 16.14 -0.50 5.59
N LEU A 109 16.05 -1.57 4.80
CA LEU A 109 17.21 -2.11 4.08
C LEU A 109 17.75 -1.11 3.03
N SER A 110 16.87 -0.46 2.26
CA SER A 110 17.27 0.58 1.29
C SER A 110 17.95 1.77 1.99
N LEU A 111 17.44 2.17 3.16
CA LEU A 111 18.01 3.25 3.96
C LEU A 111 19.40 2.87 4.50
N VAL A 112 19.57 1.64 4.98
CA VAL A 112 20.86 1.10 5.44
C VAL A 112 21.87 1.07 4.28
N PHE A 113 21.48 0.60 3.10
CA PHE A 113 22.35 0.60 1.92
C PHE A 113 22.76 2.03 1.50
N LYS A 114 21.83 2.99 1.48
CA LYS A 114 22.13 4.40 1.22
C LYS A 114 23.08 4.98 2.27
N LEU A 115 22.89 4.66 3.55
CA LEU A 115 23.75 5.11 4.64
C LEU A 115 25.17 4.56 4.49
N VAL A 116 25.31 3.25 4.26
CA VAL A 116 26.62 2.61 4.05
C VAL A 116 27.33 3.18 2.83
N SER A 117 26.61 3.40 1.73
CA SER A 117 27.15 4.02 0.52
C SER A 117 27.62 5.45 0.78
N THR A 118 26.82 6.25 1.50
CA THR A 118 27.16 7.64 1.86
C THR A 118 28.38 7.70 2.79
N VAL A 119 28.46 6.81 3.78
CA VAL A 119 29.62 6.69 4.69
C VAL A 119 30.86 6.24 3.91
N ALA A 120 30.72 5.32 2.95
CA ALA A 120 31.84 4.89 2.11
C ALA A 120 32.34 6.04 1.21
N GLN A 121 31.44 6.83 0.62
CA GLN A 121 31.78 8.01 -0.18
C GLN A 121 32.44 9.10 0.68
N LEU A 122 31.95 9.35 1.89
CA LEU A 122 32.56 10.31 2.81
C LEU A 122 33.96 9.85 3.27
N LYS A 123 34.12 8.55 3.55
CA LYS A 123 35.42 7.96 3.89
C LYS A 123 36.39 8.05 2.71
N PHE A 124 35.90 7.90 1.47
CA PHE A 124 36.68 8.10 0.26
C PHE A 124 37.16 9.55 0.13
N VAL A 125 36.26 10.54 0.22
CA VAL A 125 36.63 11.97 0.17
C VAL A 125 37.64 12.33 1.26
N MET A 126 37.47 11.86 2.50
CA MET A 126 38.45 12.10 3.57
C MET A 126 39.81 11.40 3.35
N THR A 127 39.85 10.32 2.58
CA THR A 127 41.08 9.57 2.30
C THR A 127 41.85 10.16 1.12
N TYR A 128 41.14 10.62 0.09
CA TYR A 128 41.73 11.16 -1.15
C TYR A 128 41.91 12.69 -1.11
N PHE A 129 41.21 13.36 -0.21
CA PHE A 129 41.31 14.81 0.02
C PHE A 129 41.63 15.12 1.49
N PRO A 130 42.74 14.59 2.03
CA PRO A 130 43.13 14.94 3.38
C PRO A 130 43.69 16.37 3.38
N PRO A 131 43.09 17.33 4.12
CA PRO A 131 43.91 18.39 4.66
C PRO A 131 45.01 17.72 5.49
N ALA A 132 46.14 18.39 5.68
CA ALA A 132 47.23 17.93 6.54
C ALA A 132 46.69 17.15 7.75
N ARG A 133 47.19 15.94 8.05
CA ARG A 133 46.59 15.02 9.06
C ARG A 133 46.18 15.73 10.36
N SER A 134 46.95 16.72 10.82
CA SER A 134 46.64 17.57 11.96
C SER A 134 45.32 18.35 11.81
N VAL A 135 45.12 19.01 10.67
CA VAL A 135 43.91 19.78 10.35
C VAL A 135 42.70 18.86 10.16
N ALA A 136 42.89 17.69 9.53
CA ALA A 136 41.81 16.71 9.37
C ALA A 136 41.31 16.15 10.71
N GLU A 137 42.20 15.94 11.67
CA GLU A 137 41.86 15.47 13.02
C GLU A 137 41.16 16.55 13.85
N ASP A 138 41.62 17.80 13.79
CA ASP A 138 40.98 18.91 14.49
C ASP A 138 39.57 19.22 13.93
N LEU A 139 39.39 19.14 12.61
CA LEU A 139 38.07 19.26 11.97
C LEU A 139 37.13 18.13 12.38
N LYS A 140 37.62 16.88 12.44
CA LYS A 140 36.83 15.73 12.92
C LYS A 140 36.38 15.90 14.37
N LEU A 141 37.16 16.60 15.19
CA LEU A 141 36.85 16.87 16.60
C LEU A 141 36.03 18.16 16.81
N GLY A 142 35.60 18.83 15.73
CA GLY A 142 34.84 20.08 15.81
C GLY A 142 35.64 21.26 16.38
N LYS A 143 36.97 21.17 16.38
CA LYS A 143 37.84 22.23 16.88
C LYS A 143 38.02 23.30 15.80
N PRO A 144 38.07 24.59 16.18
CA PRO A 144 38.35 25.66 15.22
C PRO A 144 39.77 25.53 14.69
N VAL A 145 39.93 25.41 13.37
CA VAL A 145 41.22 25.39 12.68
C VAL A 145 41.79 26.81 12.69
N LYS A 146 42.92 27.00 13.37
CA LYS A 146 43.64 28.28 13.37
C LYS A 146 44.55 28.37 12.15
N ALA A 147 44.62 29.54 11.54
CA ALA A 147 45.61 29.82 10.50
C ALA A 147 47.03 29.67 11.07
N GLU A 148 47.86 28.87 10.42
CA GLU A 148 49.27 28.68 10.77
C GLU A 148 50.16 29.47 9.81
N LEU A 149 51.15 30.18 10.34
CA LEU A 149 52.17 30.87 9.57
C LEU A 149 53.36 29.92 9.31
N PHE A 150 53.79 29.77 8.07
CA PHE A 150 54.98 29.01 7.70
C PHE A 150 56.06 29.96 7.17
N ASP A 151 57.23 29.99 7.82
CA ASP A 151 58.31 30.95 7.52
C ASP A 151 59.13 30.54 6.28
N GLU A 152 59.24 29.24 6.02
CA GLU A 152 60.10 28.65 4.98
C GLU A 152 59.30 27.67 4.12
N VAL A 153 58.79 28.15 2.98
CA VAL A 153 57.97 27.39 2.04
C VAL A 153 58.40 27.72 0.61
N THR A 154 58.37 26.73 -0.28
CA THR A 154 58.43 26.96 -1.73
C THR A 154 57.17 26.43 -2.38
N ILE A 155 56.59 27.25 -3.26
CA ILE A 155 55.37 26.93 -3.99
C ILE A 155 55.69 26.87 -5.48
N TYR A 156 55.19 25.83 -6.13
CA TYR A 156 55.21 25.66 -7.57
C TYR A 156 53.80 25.86 -8.12
N PHE A 157 53.72 26.65 -9.19
CA PHE A 157 52.51 26.83 -9.98
C PHE A 157 52.81 26.40 -11.40
N SER A 158 51.84 25.73 -12.00
CA SER A 158 51.88 25.40 -13.41
C SER A 158 50.53 25.60 -14.06
N ASP A 159 50.55 25.99 -15.33
CA ASP A 159 49.34 26.24 -16.12
C ASP A 159 49.45 25.64 -17.53
N ILE A 160 48.33 25.21 -18.10
CA ILE A 160 48.28 24.61 -19.42
C ILE A 160 48.16 25.70 -20.48
N VAL A 161 49.19 25.81 -21.33
CA VAL A 161 49.21 26.82 -22.38
C VAL A 161 48.13 26.52 -23.43
N GLY A 162 47.16 27.43 -23.56
CA GLY A 162 46.09 27.32 -24.54
C GLY A 162 44.95 26.38 -24.14
N PHE A 163 44.78 26.11 -22.84
CA PHE A 163 43.71 25.27 -22.31
C PHE A 163 42.31 25.66 -22.81
N THR A 164 42.00 26.97 -22.85
CA THR A 164 40.70 27.45 -23.36
C THR A 164 40.43 27.00 -24.80
N LYS A 165 41.47 26.99 -25.64
CA LYS A 165 41.36 26.54 -27.04
C LYS A 165 41.13 25.04 -27.12
N ILE A 166 41.86 24.26 -26.30
CA ILE A 166 41.67 22.81 -26.20
C ILE A 166 40.24 22.51 -25.75
N CYS A 167 39.74 23.19 -24.72
CA CYS A 167 38.36 23.02 -24.24
C CYS A 167 37.30 23.38 -25.29
N SER A 168 37.55 24.37 -26.15
CA SER A 168 36.62 24.75 -27.22
C SER A 168 36.54 23.73 -28.36
N GLU A 169 37.59 22.92 -28.54
CA GLU A 169 37.72 21.92 -29.60
C GLU A 169 37.35 20.50 -29.13
N SER A 170 37.10 20.32 -27.82
CA SER A 170 36.89 19.01 -27.19
C SER A 170 35.55 18.94 -26.46
N THR A 171 34.98 17.73 -26.35
CA THR A 171 33.79 17.50 -25.53
C THR A 171 34.12 17.54 -24.03
N PRO A 172 33.15 17.83 -23.15
CA PRO A 172 33.39 17.88 -21.71
C PRO A 172 34.02 16.59 -21.15
N ILE A 173 33.64 15.42 -21.68
CA ILE A 173 34.19 14.15 -21.23
C ILE A 173 35.66 13.96 -21.67
N GLU A 174 36.02 14.45 -22.85
CA GLU A 174 37.40 14.41 -23.37
C GLU A 174 38.33 15.35 -22.60
N VAL A 175 37.84 16.52 -22.21
CA VAL A 175 38.58 17.47 -21.34
C VAL A 175 38.85 16.85 -19.98
N VAL A 176 37.84 16.23 -19.36
CA VAL A 176 37.99 15.53 -18.07
C VAL A 176 39.00 14.39 -18.19
N ASN A 177 38.94 13.59 -19.26
CA ASN A 177 39.89 12.50 -19.48
C ASN A 177 41.33 13.02 -19.67
N LEU A 178 41.53 14.11 -20.40
CA LEU A 178 42.83 14.77 -20.55
C LEU A 178 43.39 15.22 -19.20
N LEU A 179 42.60 15.97 -18.42
CA LEU A 179 43.02 16.45 -17.10
C LEU A 179 43.32 15.29 -16.15
N ASN A 180 42.50 14.26 -16.16
CA ASN A 180 42.71 13.07 -15.33
C ASN A 180 44.03 12.36 -15.69
N SER A 181 44.32 12.14 -16.98
CA SER A 181 45.57 11.53 -17.42
C SER A 181 46.79 12.39 -17.11
N LEU A 182 46.69 13.71 -17.30
CA LEU A 182 47.78 14.65 -17.01
C LEU A 182 48.09 14.71 -15.50
N TYR A 183 47.05 14.84 -14.67
CA TYR A 183 47.24 14.93 -13.23
C TYR A 183 47.61 13.60 -12.60
N THR A 184 47.19 12.46 -13.17
CA THR A 184 47.71 11.15 -12.74
C THR A 184 49.22 11.06 -12.97
N LEU A 185 49.71 11.51 -14.14
CA LEU A 185 51.14 11.56 -14.42
C LEU A 185 51.89 12.46 -13.42
N PHE A 186 51.34 13.62 -13.07
CA PHE A 186 51.99 14.51 -12.10
C PHE A 186 51.94 13.95 -10.69
N ASP A 187 50.80 13.39 -10.29
CA ASP A 187 50.61 12.75 -8.99
C ASP A 187 51.63 11.60 -8.82
N ASP A 188 51.88 10.81 -9.87
CA ASP A 188 52.91 9.76 -9.88
C ASP A 188 54.34 10.32 -9.71
N ILE A 189 54.64 11.46 -10.33
CA ILE A 189 55.96 12.12 -10.20
C ILE A 189 56.16 12.64 -8.78
N ILE A 190 55.17 13.33 -8.23
CA ILE A 190 55.30 13.98 -6.91
C ILE A 190 55.35 12.98 -5.76
N THR A 191 54.89 11.74 -5.94
CA THR A 191 55.01 10.68 -4.91
C THR A 191 56.46 10.41 -4.48
N ARG A 192 57.44 10.77 -5.33
CA ARG A 192 58.88 10.57 -5.05
C ARG A 192 59.53 11.72 -4.27
N TYR A 193 58.81 12.82 -4.06
CA TYR A 193 59.32 14.07 -3.48
C TYR A 193 58.56 14.45 -2.21
N ASP A 194 59.20 15.22 -1.33
CA ASP A 194 58.54 15.77 -0.12
C ASP A 194 57.75 17.04 -0.49
N VAL A 195 56.68 16.86 -1.27
CA VAL A 195 55.81 17.93 -1.75
C VAL A 195 54.35 17.60 -1.44
N TYR A 196 53.59 18.64 -1.12
CA TYR A 196 52.16 18.61 -0.84
C TYR A 196 51.40 19.21 -2.02
N LYS A 197 50.45 18.45 -2.56
CA LYS A 197 49.52 18.93 -3.57
C LYS A 197 48.50 19.86 -2.93
N VAL A 198 48.47 21.11 -3.37
CA VAL A 198 47.45 22.08 -2.97
C VAL A 198 46.26 21.93 -3.92
N GLU A 199 45.05 22.16 -3.42
CA GLU A 199 43.83 22.04 -4.23
C GLU A 199 43.96 22.83 -5.55
N THR A 200 43.66 22.17 -6.66
CA THR A 200 43.77 22.73 -8.02
C THR A 200 42.61 23.67 -8.31
N ILE A 201 42.89 24.80 -8.96
CA ILE A 201 41.88 25.73 -9.47
C ILE A 201 41.89 25.66 -10.99
N GLY A 202 40.91 24.99 -11.59
CA GLY A 202 40.80 24.88 -13.06
C GLY A 202 41.89 24.00 -13.67
N ASP A 203 42.65 24.56 -14.61
CA ASP A 203 43.79 23.96 -15.32
C ASP A 203 45.14 24.12 -14.61
N ALA A 204 45.18 24.91 -13.54
CA ALA A 204 46.41 25.15 -12.80
C ALA A 204 46.71 24.02 -11.79
N TYR A 205 47.97 23.57 -11.79
CA TYR A 205 48.47 22.56 -10.85
C TYR A 205 49.46 23.18 -9.87
N MET A 206 49.11 23.13 -8.58
CA MET A 206 49.82 23.80 -7.49
C MET A 206 50.42 22.80 -6.51
N LEU A 207 51.72 22.94 -6.24
CA LEU A 207 52.45 22.14 -5.26
C LEU A 207 53.13 23.05 -4.25
N ALA A 208 53.30 22.59 -3.02
CA ALA A 208 54.06 23.29 -2.00
C ALA A 208 54.97 22.32 -1.24
N SER A 209 56.14 22.78 -0.81
CA SER A 209 57.02 22.05 0.10
C SER A 209 57.40 22.93 1.28
N GLY A 210 57.68 22.31 2.43
CA GLY A 210 57.82 23.02 3.72
C GLY A 210 56.52 23.12 4.50
N LEU A 211 55.41 22.61 3.95
CA LEU A 211 54.10 22.47 4.60
C LEU A 211 53.43 21.15 4.21
N PRO A 212 52.57 20.56 5.07
CA PRO A 212 52.29 20.99 6.44
C PRO A 212 53.42 20.66 7.42
N LYS A 213 54.38 19.82 7.01
CA LYS A 213 55.58 19.53 7.79
C LYS A 213 56.72 20.42 7.31
N ARG A 214 57.28 21.20 8.23
CA ARG A 214 58.48 22.00 7.99
C ARG A 214 59.64 21.06 7.69
N ASN A 215 60.33 21.27 6.57
CA ASN A 215 61.46 20.44 6.16
C ASN A 215 62.79 21.23 6.09
N GLY A 216 62.83 22.42 6.70
CA GLY A 216 63.95 23.37 6.67
C GLY A 216 64.24 23.81 5.24
N VAL A 217 65.51 24.07 4.91
CA VAL A 217 65.93 24.53 3.57
C VAL A 217 65.73 23.53 2.42
N ARG A 218 65.15 22.34 2.68
CA ARG A 218 64.94 21.31 1.65
C ARG A 218 63.78 21.62 0.71
N HIS A 219 62.81 22.44 1.12
CA HIS A 219 61.64 22.78 0.32
C HIS A 219 61.98 23.23 -1.12
N THR A 220 63.03 24.03 -1.27
CA THR A 220 63.44 24.55 -2.59
C THR A 220 63.97 23.45 -3.48
N LYS A 221 64.74 22.51 -2.92
CA LYS A 221 65.32 21.38 -3.65
C LYS A 221 64.24 20.41 -4.12
N GLU A 222 63.30 20.08 -3.24
CA GLU A 222 62.19 19.16 -3.55
C GLU A 222 61.33 19.71 -4.69
N ILE A 223 60.95 21.00 -4.61
CA ILE A 223 60.17 21.66 -5.66
C ILE A 223 60.95 21.78 -6.98
N ALA A 224 62.23 22.16 -6.94
CA ALA A 224 63.03 22.30 -8.14
C ALA A 224 63.18 20.96 -8.89
N ASN A 225 63.42 19.86 -8.17
CA ASN A 225 63.53 18.54 -8.79
C ASN A 225 62.18 18.05 -9.32
N ALA A 226 61.10 18.23 -8.56
CA ALA A 226 59.75 17.88 -9.01
C ALA A 226 59.36 18.64 -10.29
N ALA A 227 59.66 19.95 -10.36
CA ALA A 227 59.38 20.77 -11.54
C ALA A 227 60.17 20.31 -12.78
N LEU A 228 61.43 19.91 -12.61
CA LEU A 228 62.26 19.37 -13.70
C LEU A 228 61.70 18.03 -14.21
N ASP A 229 61.30 17.12 -13.32
CA ASP A 229 60.70 15.83 -13.70
C ASP A 229 59.35 15.99 -14.40
N ILE A 230 58.52 16.92 -13.92
CA ILE A 230 57.25 17.30 -14.55
C ILE A 230 57.51 17.80 -15.97
N LEU A 231 58.45 18.74 -16.13
CA LEU A 231 58.82 19.30 -17.44
C LEU A 231 59.32 18.23 -18.40
N ALA A 232 60.15 17.29 -17.92
CA ALA A 232 60.67 16.19 -18.72
C ALA A 232 59.55 15.25 -19.20
N SER A 233 58.60 14.93 -18.32
CA SER A 233 57.52 13.98 -18.59
C SER A 233 56.44 14.54 -19.52
N ILE A 234 56.21 15.86 -19.50
CA ILE A 234 55.30 16.55 -20.44
C ILE A 234 55.78 16.40 -21.90
N GLY A 235 57.10 16.35 -22.13
CA GLY A 235 57.66 16.19 -23.46
C GLY A 235 57.23 14.90 -24.18
N THR A 236 56.86 13.87 -23.40
CA THR A 236 56.40 12.57 -23.87
C THR A 236 54.88 12.36 -23.75
N PHE A 237 54.16 13.30 -23.14
CA PHE A 237 52.72 13.20 -22.93
C PHE A 237 51.95 13.50 -24.22
N THR A 238 51.03 12.61 -24.59
CA THR A 238 50.14 12.78 -25.75
C THR A 238 48.69 12.93 -25.29
N ILE A 239 47.96 13.85 -25.91
CA ILE A 239 46.55 14.08 -25.61
C ILE A 239 45.74 12.95 -26.26
N PRO A 240 44.95 12.17 -25.51
CA PRO A 240 44.27 10.98 -26.05
C PRO A 240 43.36 11.25 -27.26
N HIS A 241 42.70 12.41 -27.29
CA HIS A 241 41.78 12.82 -28.35
C HIS A 241 42.40 13.78 -29.38
N LEU A 242 43.65 14.23 -29.16
CA LEU A 242 44.38 15.16 -30.04
C LEU A 242 45.87 14.75 -30.12
N PRO A 243 46.20 13.59 -30.74
CA PRO A 243 47.55 13.02 -30.71
C PRO A 243 48.61 13.90 -31.39
N ASP A 244 48.21 14.73 -32.37
CA ASP A 244 49.11 15.62 -33.10
C ASP A 244 49.46 16.91 -32.35
N ARG A 245 48.74 17.23 -31.27
CA ARG A 245 49.03 18.41 -30.45
C ARG A 245 49.93 18.05 -29.28
N ARG A 246 51.07 18.75 -29.19
CA ARG A 246 51.92 18.70 -28.01
C ARG A 246 51.37 19.62 -26.92
N LEU A 247 51.15 19.06 -25.74
CA LEU A 247 50.82 19.82 -24.55
C LEU A 247 52.04 20.65 -24.11
N ARG A 248 51.82 21.89 -23.69
CA ARG A 248 52.86 22.76 -23.13
C ARG A 248 52.37 23.32 -21.81
N ILE A 249 53.28 23.44 -20.86
CA ILE A 249 53.01 23.95 -19.52
C ILE A 249 53.91 25.14 -19.24
N ARG A 250 53.36 26.12 -18.55
CA ARG A 250 54.04 27.33 -18.10
C ARG A 250 54.29 27.29 -16.61
#